data_AF-A0A6B3FCP7-F1
#
_entry.id   AF-A0A6B3FCP7-F1
#
_cell.length_a   1.000
_cell.length_b   1.000
_cell.length_c   1.000
_cell.angle_alpha   90.00
_cell.angle_beta   90.00
_cell.angle_gamma   90.00
#
_symmetry.space_group_name_H-M   'P 1'
#
loop_
_entity.id
_entity.type
_entity.pdbx_description
1 polymer ?
#
loop_
_entity_poly.entity_id
_entity_poly.type
_entity_poly.pdbx_seq_one_letter_code
_entity_poly.pdbx_strand_id
1 'polypeptide(L)' 'MTATGALPGPDGRLRCPWGLSAPDYLGYHDEEWGRPVLGDDALFERLSLEAFQSGLSWLTILRRRPAFRAAFDDFKLTA' A
#
# COMPACT_ATOMS: atom_id res chain seq x y z
N MET A 1 -18.96 12.14 -12.59
CA MET A 1 -18.91 10.76 -13.12
C MET A 1 -17.44 10.40 -13.27
N THR A 2 -16.87 9.69 -12.29
CA THR A 2 -15.47 9.24 -12.34
C THR A 2 -15.34 8.14 -13.39
N ALA A 3 -14.32 8.23 -14.25
CA ALA A 3 -14.07 7.28 -15.32
C ALA A 3 -14.08 5.83 -14.80
N THR A 4 -14.95 4.99 -15.38
CA THR A 4 -15.26 3.63 -14.91
C THR A 4 -14.24 2.57 -15.36
N GLY A 5 -12.97 2.94 -15.55
CA GLY A 5 -11.97 2.06 -16.13
C GLY A 5 -10.54 2.44 -15.80
N ALA A 6 -9.61 1.56 -16.17
CA ALA A 6 -8.19 1.81 -16.03
C ALA A 6 -7.75 3.00 -16.92
N LEU A 7 -6.80 3.80 -16.42
CA LEU A 7 -6.29 5.01 -17.07
C LEU A 7 -4.81 4.84 -17.44
N PRO A 8 -4.33 5.45 -18.53
CA PRO A 8 -2.91 5.37 -18.91
C PRO A 8 -2.04 6.12 -17.89
N GLY A 9 -1.01 5.44 -17.38
CA GLY A 9 0.04 6.05 -16.56
C GLY A 9 1.16 6.70 -17.40
N PRO A 10 2.22 7.22 -16.76
CA PRO A 10 3.33 7.91 -17.43
C PRO A 10 4.07 7.07 -18.47
N ASP A 11 4.01 5.74 -18.36
CA ASP A 11 4.61 4.76 -19.28
C ASP A 11 3.61 4.23 -20.33
N GLY A 12 2.40 4.80 -20.40
CA GLY A 12 1.32 4.37 -21.30
C GLY A 12 0.57 3.11 -20.84
N ARG A 13 0.96 2.44 -19.75
CA ARG A 13 0.25 1.25 -19.24
C ARG A 13 -1.02 1.66 -18.49
N LEU A 14 -2.10 0.90 -18.69
CA LEU A 14 -3.37 1.12 -18.01
C LEU A 14 -3.30 0.66 -16.55
N ARG A 15 -3.73 1.52 -15.62
CA ARG A 15 -3.75 1.26 -14.17
C ARG A 15 -5.07 1.67 -13.54
N CYS A 16 -5.37 1.15 -12.35
CA CYS A 16 -6.50 1.63 -11.58
C CYS A 16 -6.36 3.16 -11.33
N PRO A 17 -7.45 3.96 -11.44
CA PRO A 17 -7.37 5.41 -11.27
C PRO A 17 -6.74 5.86 -9.95
N TRP A 18 -6.97 5.11 -8.86
CA TRP A 18 -6.39 5.42 -7.56
C TRP A 18 -4.85 5.26 -7.55
N GLY A 19 -4.30 4.34 -8.34
CA GLY A 19 -2.85 4.15 -8.47
C GLY A 19 -2.13 5.34 -9.12
N LEU A 20 -2.87 6.18 -9.84
CA LEU A 20 -2.36 7.39 -10.48
C LEU A 20 -2.65 8.68 -9.67
N SER A 21 -3.31 8.58 -8.52
CA SER A 21 -3.75 9.74 -7.75
C SER A 21 -2.64 10.41 -6.94
N ALA A 22 -1.49 9.75 -6.75
CA ALA A 22 -0.29 10.30 -6.13
C ALA A 22 0.97 9.56 -6.61
N PRO A 23 2.16 10.22 -6.66
CA PRO A 23 3.40 9.56 -7.05
C PRO A 23 3.75 8.33 -6.21
N ASP A 24 3.53 8.39 -4.89
CA ASP A 24 3.79 7.27 -3.97
C ASP A 24 2.94 6.03 -4.31
N TYR A 25 1.73 6.23 -4.82
CA TYR A 25 0.83 5.13 -5.16
C TYR A 25 1.23 4.40 -6.44
N LEU A 26 1.94 5.04 -7.37
CA LEU A 26 2.32 4.39 -8.63
C LEU A 26 3.22 3.18 -8.37
N GLY A 27 4.28 3.37 -7.59
CA GLY A 27 5.18 2.29 -7.18
C GLY A 27 4.45 1.25 -6.33
N TYR A 28 3.69 1.69 -5.31
CA TYR A 28 2.92 0.78 -4.46
C TYR A 28 1.91 -0.07 -5.27
N HIS A 29 1.19 0.52 -6.21
CA HIS A 29 0.23 -0.17 -7.07
C HIS A 29 0.92 -1.24 -7.93
N ASP A 30 2.03 -0.88 -8.57
CA ASP A 30 2.70 -1.76 -9.54
C ASP A 30 3.50 -2.88 -8.89
N GLU A 31 4.09 -2.60 -7.73
CA GLU A 31 5.10 -3.46 -7.13
C GLU A 31 4.59 -4.22 -5.90
N GLU A 32 3.55 -3.73 -5.22
CA GLU A 32 3.08 -4.31 -3.96
C GLU A 32 1.60 -4.70 -3.96
N TRP A 33 0.72 -3.88 -4.54
CA TRP A 33 -0.72 -4.09 -4.44
C TRP A 33 -1.16 -5.29 -5.29
N GLY A 34 -1.95 -6.19 -4.70
CA GLY A 34 -2.41 -7.42 -5.36
C GLY A 34 -1.32 -8.47 -5.57
N ARG A 35 -0.07 -8.22 -5.12
CA ARG A 35 0.99 -9.23 -5.13
C ARG A 35 0.91 -10.12 -3.90
N PRO A 36 1.25 -11.42 -4.00
CA PRO A 36 1.32 -12.30 -2.84
C PRO A 36 2.28 -11.77 -1.76
N VAL A 37 1.83 -11.76 -0.52
CA VAL A 37 2.65 -11.49 0.67
C VAL A 37 2.88 -12.82 1.37
N LEU A 38 4.14 -13.18 1.59
CA LEU A 38 4.53 -14.49 2.13
C LEU A 38 5.30 -14.29 3.45
N GLY A 39 5.04 -15.19 4.41
CA GLY A 39 5.66 -15.17 5.74
C GLY A 39 4.83 -14.40 6.78
N ASP A 40 4.91 -14.86 8.02
CA ASP A 40 4.01 -14.42 9.09
C ASP A 40 4.26 -12.95 9.49
N ASP A 41 5.51 -12.54 9.67
CA ASP A 41 5.87 -11.12 9.94
C ASP A 41 5.32 -10.18 8.85
N ALA A 42 5.48 -10.55 7.57
CA ALA A 42 5.08 -9.70 6.45
C ALA A 42 3.56 -9.61 6.32
N LEU A 43 2.85 -10.71 6.55
CA LEU A 43 1.39 -10.73 6.63
C LEU A 43 0.89 -9.94 7.84
N PHE A 44 1.55 -10.06 8.99
CA PHE A 44 1.22 -9.33 10.20
C PHE A 44 1.41 -7.82 10.04
N GLU A 45 2.52 -7.38 9.41
CA GLU A 45 2.72 -5.97 9.04
C GLU A 45 1.57 -5.51 8.14
N ARG A 46 1.29 -6.23 7.04
CA ARG A 46 0.27 -5.80 6.07
C ARG A 46 -1.11 -5.68 6.72
N LEU A 47 -1.53 -6.71 7.45
CA LEU A 47 -2.82 -6.72 8.13
C LEU A 47 -2.94 -5.58 9.15
N SER A 48 -1.89 -5.36 9.94
CA SER A 48 -1.86 -4.29 10.94
C SER A 48 -1.97 -2.91 10.30
N LEU A 49 -1.22 -2.67 9.21
CA LEU A 49 -1.28 -1.39 8.48
C LEU A 49 -2.67 -1.13 7.90
N GLU A 50 -3.34 -2.15 7.35
CA GLU A 50 -4.74 -2.03 6.88
C GLU A 50 -5.69 -1.66 8.04
N ALA A 51 -5.49 -2.22 9.24
CA ALA A 51 -6.31 -1.86 10.41
C ALA A 51 -6.12 -0.40 10.84
N PHE A 52 -4.88 0.12 10.80
CA PHE A 52 -4.59 1.52 11.11
C PHE A 52 -5.19 2.52 10.11
N GLN A 53 -5.65 2.07 8.94
CA GLN A 53 -6.25 2.94 7.93
C GLN A 53 -7.64 3.47 8.33
N SER A 54 -8.31 2.91 9.34
CA SER A 54 -9.67 3.29 9.72
C SER A 54 -9.88 4.81 9.85
N GLY A 55 -10.68 5.39 8.94
CA GLY A 55 -10.97 6.83 8.88
C GLY A 55 -9.91 7.71 8.21
N LEU A 56 -8.86 7.12 7.63
CA LEU A 56 -7.75 7.80 6.98
C LEU A 56 -7.63 7.41 5.50
N SER A 57 -6.78 8.11 4.74
CA SER A 57 -6.37 7.65 3.41
C SER A 57 -5.28 6.58 3.52
N TRP A 58 -5.23 5.62 2.58
CA TRP A 58 -4.12 4.66 2.55
C TRP A 58 -2.76 5.34 2.36
N LEU A 59 -2.69 6.46 1.63
CA LEU A 59 -1.48 7.27 1.44
C LEU A 59 -0.91 7.77 2.78
N THR A 60 -1.79 8.08 3.75
CA THR A 60 -1.39 8.44 5.11
C THR A 60 -0.61 7.29 5.76
N ILE A 61 -1.10 6.06 5.64
CA ILE A 61 -0.46 4.87 6.20
C ILE A 61 0.83 4.54 5.43
N LEU A 62 0.79 4.56 4.10
CA LEU A 62 1.95 4.28 3.24
C LEU A 62 3.14 5.17 3.58
N ARG A 63 2.92 6.49 3.73
CA ARG A 63 3.97 7.46 4.10
C ARG A 63 4.48 7.29 5.54
N ARG A 64 3.65 6.73 6.43
CA ARG A 64 4.02 6.47 7.83
C ARG A 64 4.58 5.07 8.05
N ARG A 65 4.57 4.18 7.04
CA ARG A 65 5.05 2.80 7.15
C ARG A 65 6.45 2.67 7.79
N PRO A 66 7.46 3.49 7.45
CA PRO A 66 8.76 3.42 8.14
C PRO A 66 8.68 3.74 9.64
N ALA A 67 7.81 4.68 10.03
CA ALA A 67 7.60 5.02 11.44
C ALA A 67 6.85 3.92 12.19
N PHE A 68 5.86 3.27 11.55
CA PHE A 68 5.22 2.08 12.10
C PHE A 68 6.23 0.95 12.34
N ARG A 69 7.06 0.62 11.34
CA ARG A 69 8.12 -0.38 11.50
C ARG A 69 9.03 -0.09 12.69
N ALA A 70 9.52 1.15 12.81
CA ALA A 70 10.34 1.54 13.95
C ALA A 70 9.61 1.46 15.31
N ALA A 71 8.31 1.77 15.35
CA ALA A 71 7.52 1.75 16.59
C ALA A 71 7.09 0.33 17.02
N PHE A 72 7.03 -0.61 16.07
CA PHE A 72 6.53 -1.98 16.27
C PHE A 72 7.60 -3.05 16.01
N ASP A 73 8.88 -2.71 16.17
CA ASP A 73 10.03 -3.63 16.02
C ASP A 73 9.98 -4.43 14.70
N ASP A 74 9.84 -3.73 13.58
CA ASP A 74 9.69 -4.28 12.23
C ASP A 74 8.55 -5.32 12.09
N PHE A 75 7.54 -5.26 12.97
CA PHE A 75 6.43 -6.23 13.04
C PHE A 75 6.92 -7.68 13.20
N LYS A 76 8.07 -7.86 13.85
CA LYS A 76 8.64 -9.17 14.15
C LYS A 76 7.74 -9.92 15.13
N LEU A 77 7.21 -11.08 14.71
CA LEU A 77 6.59 -12.00 15.64
C LEU A 77 7.72 -12.73 16.40
N THR A 78 7.79 -12.54 17.71
CA THR A 78 8.67 -13.35 18.56
C THR A 78 8.20 -14.80 18.58
N ALA A 79 9.16 -15.73 18.51
CA ALA A 79 8.97 -17.12 18.90
C ALA A 79 8.88 -17.27 20.43
#